data_AF-A0ABD2NUA1-F1
#
_entry.id   AF-A0ABD2NUA1-F1
#
_cell.length_a   1.000
_cell.length_b   1.000
_cell.length_c   1.000
_cell.angle_alpha   90.00
_cell.angle_beta   90.00
_cell.angle_gamma   90.00
#
_symmetry.space_group_name_H-M   'P 1'
#
loop_
_entity.id
_entity.type
_entity.pdbx_description
1 polymer ?
#
loop_
_entity_poly.entity_id
_entity_poly.type
_entity_poly.pdbx_seq_one_letter_code
_entity_poly.pdbx_strand_id
1 'polypeptide(L)'
;MISPEKGTNEYKVGDHVLIIWNNEIYPGKILSLSDDGALVRCMKKGSKCWKWPTVKDEELYAWSDVLRAIQPPKLLSRGSYFVKEIDEKQ
;
A
#
# COMPACT_ATOMS: atom_id res chain seq x y z
N MET A 1 -8.78 -15.72 -28.40
CA MET A 1 -8.24 -14.41 -27.96
C MET A 1 -8.37 -14.40 -26.46
N ILE A 2 -7.26 -14.46 -25.73
CA ILE A 2 -7.27 -14.54 -24.27
C ILE A 2 -7.38 -13.10 -23.77
N SER A 3 -8.56 -12.72 -23.30
CA SER A 3 -8.78 -11.47 -22.60
C SER A 3 -7.88 -11.45 -21.37
N PRO A 4 -7.00 -10.45 -21.16
CA PRO A 4 -6.38 -10.31 -19.87
C PRO A 4 -7.48 -9.85 -18.92
N GLU A 5 -7.99 -10.79 -18.15
CA GLU A 5 -8.70 -10.60 -16.89
C GLU A 5 -7.79 -9.86 -15.91
N LYS A 6 -7.48 -8.60 -16.21
CA LYS A 6 -6.96 -7.65 -15.23
C LYS A 6 -8.14 -7.34 -14.35
N GLY A 7 -8.22 -8.01 -13.20
CA GLY A 7 -9.09 -7.63 -12.11
C GLY A 7 -8.89 -6.15 -11.85
N THR A 8 -9.77 -5.32 -12.38
CA THR A 8 -10.04 -3.98 -11.89
C THR A 8 -10.62 -4.18 -10.50
N ASN A 9 -9.74 -4.45 -9.54
CA ASN A 9 -10.02 -4.06 -8.17
C ASN A 9 -10.30 -2.57 -8.26
N GLU A 10 -11.56 -2.18 -8.12
CA GLU A 10 -11.98 -0.79 -8.04
C GLU A 10 -11.35 -0.21 -6.76
N TYR A 11 -10.09 0.18 -6.86
CA TYR A 11 -9.38 0.85 -5.80
C TYR A 11 -10.13 2.15 -5.49
N LYS A 12 -10.39 2.41 -4.22
CA LYS A 12 -10.95 3.69 -3.79
C LYS A 12 -9.97 4.48 -2.94
N VAL A 13 -10.16 5.79 -2.92
CA VAL A 13 -9.45 6.65 -1.97
C VAL A 13 -9.74 6.15 -0.55
N GLY A 14 -8.66 5.91 0.20
CA GLY A 14 -8.72 5.36 1.55
C GLY A 14 -8.44 3.86 1.65
N ASP A 15 -8.41 3.12 0.55
CA ASP A 15 -7.98 1.72 0.56
C ASP A 15 -6.50 1.58 0.89
N HIS A 16 -6.16 0.45 1.49
CA HIS A 16 -4.78 0.08 1.77
C HIS A 16 -4.32 -0.89 0.69
N VAL A 17 -3.12 -0.64 0.17
CA VAL A 17 -2.53 -1.40 -0.92
C VAL A 17 -1.09 -1.76 -0.59
N LEU A 18 -0.58 -2.77 -1.27
CA LEU A 18 0.85 -3.07 -1.32
C LEU A 18 1.42 -2.49 -2.59
N ILE A 19 2.48 -1.70 -2.45
CA ILE A 19 3.28 -1.22 -3.58
C ILE A 19 4.62 -1.93 -3.58
N ILE A 20 5.18 -2.15 -4.76
CA ILE A 20 6.58 -2.59 -4.90
C ILE A 20 7.45 -1.38 -5.23
N TRP A 21 8.50 -1.18 -4.46
CA TRP A 21 9.49 -0.14 -4.70
C TRP A 21 10.88 -0.69 -4.42
N ASN A 22 11.80 -0.51 -5.36
CA ASN A 22 13.16 -1.03 -5.27
C ASN A 22 13.23 -2.54 -4.89
N ASN A 23 12.33 -3.34 -5.46
CA ASN A 23 12.21 -4.79 -5.20
C ASN A 23 11.80 -5.16 -3.76
N GLU A 24 11.37 -4.19 -2.95
CA GLU A 24 10.79 -4.37 -1.63
C GLU A 24 9.29 -4.00 -1.66
N ILE A 25 8.50 -4.64 -0.79
CA ILE A 25 7.07 -4.40 -0.71
C ILE A 25 6.77 -3.49 0.47
N TYR A 26 6.06 -2.40 0.22
CA TYR A 26 5.63 -1.46 1.24
C TYR A 26 4.10 -1.39 1.29
N PRO A 27 3.52 -1.35 2.49
CA PRO A 27 2.12 -1.06 2.65
C PRO A 27 1.90 0.44 2.57
N GLY A 28 0.86 0.82 1.86
CA GLY A 28 0.47 2.20 1.72
C GLY A 28 -1.05 2.37 1.72
N LYS A 29 -1.47 3.62 1.76
CA LYS A 29 -2.88 4.03 1.71
C LYS A 29 -3.09 4.96 0.53
N ILE A 30 -4.08 4.66 -0.29
CA ILE A 30 -4.46 5.51 -1.42
C ILE A 30 -5.04 6.81 -0.89
N LEU A 31 -4.44 7.92 -1.30
CA LEU A 31 -4.90 9.27 -1.03
C LEU A 31 -5.67 9.87 -2.22
N SER A 32 -5.26 9.52 -3.43
CA SER A 32 -5.92 9.94 -4.66
C SER A 32 -5.72 8.91 -5.76
N LEU A 33 -6.61 8.92 -6.73
CA LEU A 33 -6.59 8.06 -7.91
C LEU A 33 -6.40 8.94 -9.13
N SER A 34 -5.66 8.47 -10.12
CA SER A 34 -5.41 9.16 -11.37
C SER A 34 -5.32 8.13 -12.51
N ASP A 35 -5.41 8.59 -13.76
CA ASP A 35 -5.29 7.71 -14.93
C ASP A 35 -3.91 7.02 -14.96
N ASP A 36 -2.85 7.77 -14.64
CA ASP A 36 -1.47 7.26 -14.58
C ASP A 36 -1.20 6.29 -13.41
N GLY A 37 -1.99 6.34 -12.34
CA GLY A 37 -1.67 5.59 -11.12
C GLY A 37 -2.46 5.97 -9.88
N ALA A 38 -1.93 5.61 -8.71
CA ALA A 38 -2.49 5.95 -7.41
C ALA A 38 -1.48 6.76 -6.60
N LEU A 39 -1.92 7.89 -6.05
CA LEU A 39 -1.14 8.61 -5.05
C LEU A 39 -1.26 7.83 -3.74
N VAL A 40 -0.18 7.16 -3.36
CA VAL A 40 -0.15 6.30 -2.18
C VAL A 40 0.73 6.95 -1.13
N ARG A 41 0.21 7.06 0.08
CA ARG A 41 1.02 7.34 1.25
C ARG A 41 1.65 6.04 1.70
N CYS A 42 2.97 5.99 1.78
CA CYS A 42 3.69 4.79 2.21
C CYS A 42 3.93 4.78 3.73
N MET A 43 3.89 3.60 4.34
CA MET A 43 4.29 3.41 5.72
C MET A 43 5.78 3.11 5.81
N LYS A 44 6.45 3.68 6.79
CA LYS A 44 7.85 3.35 7.08
C LYS A 44 7.91 2.08 7.93
N LYS A 45 8.74 1.13 7.50
CA LYS A 45 9.05 -0.07 8.28
C LYS A 45 9.86 0.31 9.52
N GLY A 46 9.33 0.00 10.69
CA GLY A 46 10.07 0.02 11.96
C GLY A 46 10.60 -1.37 12.31
N SER A 47 11.14 -1.54 13.52
CA SER A 47 11.76 -2.80 13.95
C SER A 47 10.80 -4.00 14.01
N LYS A 48 9.52 -3.77 14.33
CA LYS A 48 8.46 -4.81 14.41
C LYS A 48 7.07 -4.31 14.00
N CYS A 49 6.97 -3.05 13.60
CA CYS A 49 5.70 -2.38 13.32
C CYS A 49 5.88 -1.36 12.21
N TRP A 50 4.80 -1.03 11.53
CA TRP A 50 4.70 0.01 10.52
C TRP A 50 4.26 1.33 11.14
N LYS A 51 4.80 2.45 10.66
CA LYS A 51 4.43 3.78 11.14
C LYS A 51 4.19 4.71 9.97
N TRP A 52 3.19 5.58 10.08
CA TRP A 52 3.05 6.71 9.17
C TRP A 52 4.17 7.71 9.44
N PRO A 53 4.97 8.09 8.44
CA PRO A 53 6.00 9.10 8.63
C PRO A 53 5.36 10.46 8.96
N THR A 54 6.04 11.24 9.81
CA THR A 54 5.61 12.59 10.21
C THR A 54 5.65 13.54 9.02
N VAL A 55 6.68 13.40 8.18
CA VAL A 55 6.72 14.00 6.85
C VAL A 55 5.80 13.17 5.96
N LYS A 56 4.91 13.84 5.22
CA LYS A 56 4.00 13.20 4.29
C LYS A 56 4.82 12.57 3.15
N ASP A 57 5.05 11.27 3.28
CA ASP A 57 5.66 10.45 2.24
C ASP A 57 4.54 9.97 1.33
N GLU A 58 4.20 10.82 0.35
CA GLU A 58 3.10 10.64 -0.60
C GLU A 58 3.71 10.64 -1.99
N GLU A 59 3.65 9.48 -2.66
CA GLU A 59 4.26 9.30 -3.98
C GLU A 59 3.26 8.66 -4.94
N LEU A 60 3.34 9.05 -6.21
CA LEU A 60 2.46 8.55 -7.27
C LEU A 60 3.07 7.26 -7.81
N TYR A 61 2.42 6.14 -7.53
CA TYR A 61 2.84 4.83 -8.05
C TYR A 61 1.99 4.48 -9.25
N ALA A 62 2.64 3.97 -10.31
CA ALA A 62 1.93 3.45 -11.46
C ALA A 62 1.11 2.22 -11.06
N TRP A 63 0.01 1.96 -11.76
CA TRP A 63 -0.82 0.77 -11.52
C TRP A 63 -0.05 -0.55 -11.64
N SER A 64 1.07 -0.55 -12.37
CA SER A 64 1.98 -1.70 -12.48
C SER A 64 2.77 -1.97 -11.19
N ASP A 65 3.03 -0.94 -10.38
CA ASP A 65 3.74 -1.04 -9.10
C ASP A 65 2.78 -1.33 -7.93
N VAL A 66 1.48 -1.02 -8.11
CA VAL A 66 0.42 -1.39 -7.16
C VAL A 66 0.10 -2.87 -7.31
N LEU A 67 0.56 -3.68 -6.36
CA LEU A 67 0.43 -5.12 -6.41
C LEU A 67 -1.01 -5.59 -6.16
N ARG A 68 -1.60 -5.16 -5.04
CA ARG A 68 -2.95 -5.55 -4.62
C ARG A 68 -3.48 -4.72 -3.46
N ALA A 69 -4.80 -4.70 -3.32
CA ALA A 69 -5.47 -4.22 -2.11
C ALA A 69 -5.26 -5.20 -0.96
N ILE A 70 -5.13 -4.65 0.25
CA ILE A 70 -4.98 -5.38 1.49
C ILE A 70 -5.98 -4.91 2.54
N GLN A 71 -6.16 -5.74 3.57
CA GLN A 71 -6.91 -5.31 4.73
C GLN A 71 -6.20 -4.13 5.43
N PRO A 72 -6.97 -3.19 6.00
CA PRO A 72 -6.41 -2.05 6.70
C PRO A 72 -5.46 -2.52 7.82
N PRO A 73 -4.29 -1.87 7.99
CA PRO A 73 -3.34 -2.19 9.03
C PRO A 73 -3.99 -2.13 10.41
N LYS A 74 -3.76 -3.16 11.22
CA LYS A 74 -4.29 -3.20 12.58
C LYS A 74 -3.49 -2.24 13.45
N LEU A 75 -4.15 -1.26 14.06
CA LEU A 75 -3.49 -0.36 15.01
C LEU A 75 -3.07 -1.17 16.24
N LEU A 76 -1.76 -1.24 16.50
CA LEU A 76 -1.21 -1.92 17.68
C LEU A 76 -1.10 -0.96 18.86
N SER A 77 -0.56 0.23 18.62
CA SER A 77 -0.35 1.27 19.62
C SER A 77 -0.32 2.64 18.95
N ARG A 78 -0.23 3.74 19.71
CA ARG A 78 -0.29 5.11 19.17
C ARG A 78 0.73 5.31 18.04
N GLY A 79 0.25 5.45 16.81
CA GLY A 79 1.06 5.64 15.60
C GLY A 79 1.81 4.39 15.11
N SER A 80 1.52 3.20 15.63
CA SER A 80 2.14 1.92 15.23
C SER A 80 1.09 0.93 14.74
N TYR A 81 1.35 0.33 13.57
CA TYR A 81 0.42 -0.49 12.84
C TYR A 81 1.03 -1.83 12.45
N PHE A 82 0.20 -2.86 12.36
CA PHE A 82 0.56 -4.21 11.94
C PHE A 82 -0.06 -4.51 10.59
N VAL A 83 0.73 -5.00 9.64
CA VAL A 83 0.25 -5.35 8.31
C VAL A 83 0.38 -6.85 8.15
N LYS A 84 -0.74 -7.55 8.37
CA LYS A 84 -0.83 -9.02 8.30
C LYS A 84 -0.13 -9.59 7.07
N GLU A 85 -0.41 -9.01 5.90
CA GLU A 85 0.09 -9.51 4.62
C GLU A 85 1.62 -9.46 4.46
N ILE A 86 2.33 -8.63 5.23
CA ILE A 86 3.80 -8.54 5.20
C ILE A 86 4.42 -9.21 6.42
N ASP A 87 3.86 -8.96 7.61
CA ASP A 87 4.42 -9.42 8.88
C ASP A 87 4.19 -10.92 9.14
N GLU A 88 3.20 -11.57 8.50
CA GLU A 88 2.93 -13.01 8.68
C GLU A 88 3.87 -13.93 7.88
N LYS A 89 4.80 -13.37 7.10
CA LYS A 89 5.78 -14.10 6.29
C LYS A 89 7.19 -14.25 6.92
N GLN A 90 7.39 -13.88 8.19
CA GLN A 90 8.68 -14.05 8.89
C GLN A 90 8.69 -15.20 9.89
#